data_AF-A0A955MEF1-F1
#
_entry.id   AF-A0A955MEF1-F1
#
_cell.length_a   1.000
_cell.length_b   1.000
_cell.length_c   1.000
_cell.angle_alpha   90.00
_cell.angle_beta   90.00
_cell.angle_gamma   90.00
#
_symmetry.space_group_name_H-M   'P 1'
#
loop_
_entity.id
_entity.type
_entity.pdbx_description
1 polymer ?
#
loop_
_entity_poly.entity_id
_entity_poly.type
_entity_poly.pdbx_seq_one_letter_code
_entity_poly.pdbx_strand_id
1 'polypeptide(L)'
;MLKRLVIFFLILSSLVTLSNCAQLPQEKKYVGVISAREIENNEFNKNIKRELMRYEDKERLENALSQIPREKNLSLKLRKIEPWLQRNGVGALSPEKQPHIWILLNMWSAYANKELSYSTKTIGGYENALGNYENALDALQIISHYEYPLKKAAIQNNLAKILVDLSSQSRVDYVEKAISYAQQALRVRTRSQFPEDWARTHIILAKALHDRSLGDKTSNLRHSADSFEQALEIQTFERSPDEYLMAVYELSQVLLELGQYQKSLTYLEKALELIEIQLQQNTFYDEKERFLINQAESLFFSAIWAAVQMKNYAKALQLMEWGKGRILRKKIQLNDLDKNTQPSILTILHWLSDLPSDSTIVAPIFSNQGTIVFILPVGIKNIGAENIVIIDGFTRKDLHALIRGEKDNEWGGYILAYAELKAKILNLKNDNQERNAWREKIEKTLKDFSQWIDPTFKQLQEMGIRRNSRLILLTDSDSGFLPIHSVQFQGQPLLAHYSIHFAPSIYGVYLAHKNLKKIKNKNILPNQFE
;
A
#
# COMPACT_ATOMS: atom_id res chain seq x y z
N MET A 1 45.97 16.61 -20.24
CA MET A 1 45.65 17.89 -19.56
C MET A 1 44.16 18.29 -19.65
N LEU A 2 43.39 17.96 -20.70
CA LEU A 2 41.94 18.25 -20.72
C LEU A 2 41.08 17.48 -19.67
N LYS A 3 41.54 16.32 -19.17
CA LYS A 3 40.84 15.57 -18.11
C LYS A 3 41.03 16.12 -16.68
N ARG A 4 41.89 17.12 -16.46
CA ARG A 4 42.04 17.80 -15.16
C ARG A 4 41.31 19.15 -15.07
N LEU A 5 40.81 19.69 -16.19
CA LEU A 5 40.01 20.93 -16.21
C LEU A 5 38.50 20.67 -15.98
N VAL A 6 37.98 19.50 -16.38
CA VAL A 6 36.55 19.15 -16.22
C VAL A 6 36.20 18.80 -14.76
N ILE A 7 37.15 18.27 -13.99
CA ILE A 7 36.96 18.00 -12.55
C ILE A 7 37.08 19.28 -11.71
N PHE A 8 37.76 20.32 -12.22
CA PHE A 8 37.89 21.62 -11.55
C PHE A 8 36.63 22.50 -11.71
N PHE A 9 35.88 22.34 -12.81
CA PHE A 9 34.61 23.06 -13.04
C PHE A 9 33.40 22.44 -12.30
N LEU A 10 33.41 21.12 -12.06
CA LEU A 10 32.35 20.44 -11.30
C LEU A 10 32.46 20.61 -9.77
N ILE A 11 33.57 21.19 -9.28
CA ILE A 11 33.79 21.48 -7.85
C ILE A 11 33.49 22.97 -7.54
N LEU A 12 33.24 23.82 -8.54
CA LEU A 12 33.11 25.28 -8.36
C LEU A 12 31.69 25.88 -8.51
N SER A 13 30.63 25.07 -8.69
CA SER A 13 29.25 25.60 -8.72
C SER A 13 28.45 25.33 -7.44
N SER A 14 29.10 24.81 -6.39
CA SER A 14 28.42 24.52 -5.12
C SER A 14 29.32 24.85 -3.94
N LEU A 15 29.65 26.12 -3.77
CA LEU A 15 29.84 26.81 -2.48
C LEU A 15 30.39 28.23 -2.70
N VAL A 16 30.02 29.14 -1.78
CA VAL A 16 30.41 30.56 -1.62
C VAL A 16 29.39 31.53 -2.26
N THR A 17 28.65 32.39 -1.55
CA THR A 17 28.56 32.75 -0.11
C THR A 17 27.30 33.59 0.11
N LEU A 18 26.80 33.55 1.35
CA LEU A 18 25.93 34.54 2.01
C LEU A 18 26.33 35.99 1.66
N SER A 19 25.44 36.99 1.62
CA SER A 19 24.97 37.83 2.76
C SER A 19 24.24 39.03 2.10
N ASN A 20 23.19 39.71 2.59
CA ASN A 20 22.93 40.29 3.91
C ASN A 20 21.53 40.94 3.89
N CYS A 21 20.70 40.72 4.91
CA CYS A 21 20.25 41.78 5.83
C CYS A 21 19.38 41.19 6.94
N ALA A 22 19.51 41.79 8.11
CA ALA A 22 19.31 41.23 9.42
C ALA A 22 17.96 41.59 10.07
N GLN A 23 17.81 41.09 11.32
CA GLN A 23 16.83 41.36 12.38
C GLN A 23 15.55 40.50 12.33
N LEU A 24 15.09 39.76 13.35
CA LEU A 24 15.41 39.55 14.79
C LEU A 24 14.79 38.17 15.21
N PRO A 25 14.98 37.63 16.44
CA PRO A 25 14.98 36.20 16.72
C PRO A 25 13.58 35.61 16.97
N GLN A 26 13.34 34.39 16.44
CA GLN A 26 12.29 33.51 16.96
C GLN A 26 12.91 32.25 17.56
N GLU A 27 12.51 32.02 18.80
CA GLU A 27 12.93 30.96 19.67
C GLU A 27 12.65 29.56 19.09
N LYS A 28 13.65 28.70 19.24
CA LYS A 28 13.62 27.25 19.37
C LYS A 28 12.35 26.54 18.87
N LYS A 29 12.41 26.05 17.62
CA LYS A 29 11.69 24.85 17.19
C LYS A 29 12.12 23.67 18.08
N TYR A 30 11.29 23.28 19.04
CA TYR A 30 11.41 22.00 19.73
C TYR A 30 10.64 20.94 18.93
N VAL A 31 11.33 19.82 18.73
CA VAL A 31 11.16 18.82 17.66
C VAL A 31 9.91 17.95 17.88
N GLY A 32 8.97 18.04 16.94
CA GLY A 32 7.98 17.00 16.65
C GLY A 32 8.59 15.99 15.67
N VAL A 33 8.28 14.70 15.85
CA VAL A 33 8.79 13.52 15.11
C VAL A 33 10.20 13.68 14.53
N ILE A 34 11.21 13.11 15.21
CA ILE A 34 12.55 13.03 14.62
C ILE A 34 12.45 12.25 13.31
N SER A 35 12.48 12.96 12.19
CA SER A 35 12.42 12.39 10.85
C SER A 35 13.73 11.67 10.53
N ALA A 36 13.73 10.71 9.60
CA ALA A 36 14.96 10.06 9.13
C ALA A 36 16.03 11.07 8.67
N ARG A 37 15.60 12.26 8.20
CA ARG A 37 16.47 13.41 7.83
C ARG A 37 17.05 14.19 9.01
N GLU A 38 16.37 14.23 10.15
CA GLU A 38 16.92 14.85 11.38
C GLU A 38 17.89 13.88 12.08
N ILE A 39 17.67 12.57 11.98
CA ILE A 39 18.62 11.55 12.49
C ILE A 39 19.86 11.39 11.59
N GLU A 40 19.81 11.82 10.32
CA GLU A 40 20.91 11.72 9.34
C GLU A 40 22.18 12.44 9.82
N ASN A 41 22.99 11.67 10.55
CA ASN A 41 24.40 11.82 10.93
C ASN A 41 24.85 13.10 11.67
N ASN A 42 24.13 14.22 11.58
CA ASN A 42 24.54 15.50 12.14
C ASN A 42 23.82 15.84 13.44
N GLU A 43 22.54 15.55 13.57
CA GLU A 43 21.78 15.87 14.79
C GLU A 43 21.93 14.79 15.88
N PHE A 44 22.01 13.51 15.51
CA PHE A 44 22.42 12.41 16.40
C PHE A 44 23.74 12.72 17.10
N ASN A 45 24.79 12.99 16.31
CA ASN A 45 26.11 13.30 16.84
C ASN A 45 26.09 14.61 17.66
N LYS A 46 25.34 15.63 17.25
CA LYS A 46 25.22 16.90 18.02
C LYS A 46 24.45 16.75 19.32
N ASN A 47 23.36 15.98 19.37
CA ASN A 47 22.54 15.80 20.56
C ASN A 47 23.19 14.84 21.56
N ILE A 48 23.82 13.75 21.09
CA ILE A 48 24.74 12.97 21.92
C ILE A 48 25.82 13.90 22.46
N LYS A 49 26.54 14.61 21.59
CA LYS A 49 27.65 15.47 22.00
C LYS A 49 27.22 16.54 23.02
N ARG A 50 26.05 17.17 22.88
CA ARG A 50 25.51 18.14 23.85
C ARG A 50 25.16 17.52 25.21
N GLU A 51 24.51 16.35 25.22
CA GLU A 51 24.18 15.67 26.49
C GLU A 51 25.42 15.07 27.16
N LEU A 52 26.39 14.60 26.36
CA LEU A 52 27.68 14.11 26.84
C LEU A 52 28.60 15.23 27.34
N MET A 53 28.44 16.47 26.85
CA MET A 53 29.18 17.65 27.35
C MET A 53 28.85 17.98 28.82
N ARG A 54 27.85 17.31 29.43
CA ARG A 54 27.48 17.43 30.84
C ARG A 54 28.20 16.42 31.75
N TYR A 55 28.99 15.50 31.20
CA TYR A 55 29.71 14.45 31.93
C TYR A 55 31.24 14.65 31.85
N GLU A 56 31.97 14.17 32.87
CA GLU A 56 33.41 14.42 33.08
C GLU A 56 34.35 13.86 31.98
N ASP A 57 33.88 12.95 31.11
CA ASP A 57 34.69 12.25 30.08
C ASP A 57 34.57 12.85 28.66
N LYS A 58 34.46 14.19 28.55
CA LYS A 58 34.25 14.94 27.29
C LYS A 58 35.21 14.55 26.15
N GLU A 59 36.50 14.45 26.43
CA GLU A 59 37.55 14.27 25.40
C GLU A 59 37.58 12.83 24.86
N ARG A 60 37.32 11.84 25.72
CA ARG A 60 37.23 10.42 25.33
C ARG A 60 36.04 10.15 24.41
N LEU A 61 34.90 10.80 24.67
CA LEU A 61 33.68 10.63 23.89
C LEU A 61 33.70 11.39 22.56
N GLU A 62 34.30 12.58 22.50
CA GLU A 62 34.51 13.29 21.22
C GLU A 62 35.45 12.52 20.29
N ASN A 63 36.52 11.94 20.85
CA ASN A 63 37.43 11.08 20.11
C ASN A 63 36.71 9.79 19.64
N ALA A 64 35.83 9.22 20.47
CA ALA A 64 35.02 8.05 20.11
C ALA A 64 34.06 8.29 18.94
N LEU A 65 33.28 9.37 18.98
CA LEU A 65 32.35 9.74 17.91
C LEU A 65 33.08 10.05 16.59
N SER A 66 34.34 10.50 16.68
CA SER A 66 35.19 10.76 15.52
C SER A 66 35.77 9.49 14.88
N GLN A 67 35.90 8.41 15.65
CA GLN A 67 36.42 7.12 15.20
C GLN A 67 35.35 6.20 14.60
N ILE A 68 34.07 6.52 14.80
CA ILE A 68 32.98 5.83 14.11
C ILE A 68 33.07 6.21 12.62
N PRO A 69 33.24 5.24 11.70
CA PRO A 69 33.27 5.53 10.27
C PRO A 69 32.01 6.31 9.87
N ARG A 70 32.10 7.16 8.83
CA ARG A 70 30.90 7.75 8.21
C ARG A 70 30.04 6.65 7.58
N GLU A 71 29.34 5.90 8.41
CA GLU A 71 28.34 4.92 8.00
C GLU A 71 27.04 5.67 7.74
N LYS A 72 26.56 5.59 6.50
CA LYS A 72 25.25 6.10 6.13
C LYS A 72 24.13 5.30 6.79
N ASN A 73 24.41 4.06 7.20
CA ASN A 73 23.42 3.16 7.79
C ASN A 73 23.48 3.21 9.33
N LEU A 74 22.44 3.81 9.92
CA LEU A 74 22.29 3.99 11.37
C LEU A 74 22.28 2.66 12.14
N SER A 75 21.74 1.58 11.56
CA SER A 75 21.67 0.27 12.22
C SER A 75 23.06 -0.38 12.42
N LEU A 76 23.94 -0.26 11.41
CA LEU A 76 25.33 -0.71 11.47
C LEU A 76 26.15 0.15 12.45
N LYS A 77 25.84 1.45 12.49
CA LYS A 77 26.46 2.41 13.41
C LYS A 77 26.12 2.09 14.88
N LEU A 78 24.86 1.80 15.19
CA LEU A 78 24.41 1.46 16.55
C LEU A 78 24.99 0.13 17.06
N ARG A 79 25.09 -0.89 16.20
CA ARG A 79 25.74 -2.18 16.54
C ARG A 79 27.21 -2.03 16.96
N LYS A 80 27.88 -0.93 16.57
CA LYS A 80 29.27 -0.65 16.94
C LYS A 80 29.41 0.21 18.18
N ILE A 81 28.43 1.08 18.44
CA ILE A 81 28.42 2.01 19.58
C ILE A 81 28.23 1.27 20.90
N GLU A 82 27.28 0.35 20.98
CA GLU A 82 26.95 -0.34 22.24
C GLU A 82 28.11 -1.22 22.78
N PRO A 83 28.77 -2.08 21.97
CA PRO A 83 29.96 -2.82 22.41
C PRO A 83 31.18 -1.94 22.69
N TRP A 84 31.24 -0.72 22.15
CA TRP A 84 32.33 0.21 22.40
C TRP A 84 32.13 0.95 23.73
N LEU A 85 30.90 1.41 24.02
CA LEU A 85 30.54 2.05 25.30
C LEU A 85 30.86 1.13 26.49
N GLN A 86 30.54 -0.16 26.36
CA GLN A 86 30.86 -1.18 27.36
C GLN A 86 32.38 -1.38 27.54
N ARG A 87 33.16 -1.35 26.45
CA ARG A 87 34.62 -1.55 26.47
C ARG A 87 35.41 -0.35 27.01
N ASN A 88 34.86 0.86 26.95
CA ASN A 88 35.59 2.09 27.26
C ASN A 88 35.19 2.75 28.58
N GLY A 89 34.59 1.98 29.51
CA GLY A 89 34.47 2.40 30.90
C GLY A 89 33.48 3.52 31.17
N VAL A 90 32.58 3.85 30.23
CA VAL A 90 31.31 4.49 30.56
C VAL A 90 30.55 3.44 31.37
N GLY A 91 30.76 3.42 32.70
CA GLY A 91 30.40 2.29 33.57
C GLY A 91 28.97 1.81 33.33
N ALA A 92 28.71 0.50 33.50
CA ALA A 92 27.46 -0.21 33.15
C ALA A 92 26.29 0.76 32.95
N LEU A 93 26.09 1.18 31.69
CA LEU A 93 25.02 2.09 31.30
C LEU A 93 23.75 1.61 31.98
N SER A 94 23.13 2.49 32.75
CA SER A 94 21.92 2.16 33.48
C SER A 94 21.01 3.39 33.51
N PRO A 95 19.69 3.18 33.52
CA PRO A 95 18.75 4.29 33.56
C PRO A 95 18.86 5.10 34.85
N GLU A 96 19.43 4.56 35.94
CA GLU A 96 19.69 5.26 37.19
C GLU A 96 20.92 6.17 37.14
N LYS A 97 21.99 5.74 36.45
CA LYS A 97 23.27 6.46 36.40
C LYS A 97 23.32 7.49 35.27
N GLN A 98 22.79 7.13 34.10
CA GLN A 98 22.92 7.91 32.86
C GLN A 98 21.60 7.93 32.07
N PRO A 99 20.48 8.37 32.68
CA PRO A 99 19.14 8.26 32.10
C PRO A 99 18.99 8.93 30.72
N HIS A 100 19.56 10.11 30.50
CA HIS A 100 19.44 10.82 29.23
C HIS A 100 20.10 10.05 28.06
N ILE A 101 21.29 9.49 28.31
CA ILE A 101 22.03 8.67 27.34
C ILE A 101 21.29 7.35 27.12
N TRP A 102 20.80 6.74 28.19
CA TRP A 102 20.01 5.51 28.14
C TRP A 102 18.74 5.65 27.29
N ILE A 103 17.98 6.73 27.48
CA ILE A 103 16.78 7.03 26.69
C ILE A 103 17.13 7.18 25.21
N LEU A 104 18.17 7.95 24.89
CA LEU A 104 18.56 8.19 23.50
C LEU A 104 19.01 6.91 22.80
N LEU A 105 19.85 6.10 23.46
CA LEU A 105 20.32 4.82 22.92
C LEU A 105 19.16 3.88 22.65
N ASN A 106 18.26 3.70 23.62
CA ASN A 106 17.10 2.83 23.47
C ASN A 106 16.14 3.34 22.37
N MET A 107 15.87 4.65 22.28
CA MET A 107 15.05 5.19 21.18
C MET A 107 15.65 4.91 19.80
N TRP A 108 16.97 4.95 19.66
CA TRP A 108 17.65 4.67 18.38
C TRP A 108 17.77 3.19 18.08
N SER A 109 18.08 2.36 19.06
CA SER A 109 18.03 0.90 18.93
C SER A 109 16.64 0.45 18.50
N ALA A 110 15.59 1.05 19.06
CA ALA A 110 14.22 0.79 18.64
C ALA A 110 13.99 1.15 17.17
N TYR A 111 14.44 2.33 16.75
CA TYR A 111 14.33 2.76 15.35
C TYR A 111 15.09 1.81 14.40
N ALA A 112 16.32 1.44 14.73
CA ALA A 112 17.13 0.54 13.91
C ALA A 112 16.50 -0.85 13.79
N ASN A 113 15.95 -1.38 14.88
CA ASN A 113 15.24 -2.66 14.88
C ASN A 113 13.97 -2.61 14.03
N LYS A 114 13.27 -1.46 14.02
CA LYS A 114 12.10 -1.22 13.16
C LYS A 114 12.48 -1.18 11.67
N GLU A 115 13.50 -0.41 11.29
CA GLU A 115 14.00 -0.35 9.91
C GLU A 115 14.48 -1.72 9.42
N LEU A 116 15.20 -2.45 10.29
CA LEU A 116 15.61 -3.82 10.00
C LEU A 116 14.40 -4.74 9.79
N SER A 117 13.38 -4.62 10.64
CA SER A 117 12.11 -5.36 10.49
C SER A 117 11.42 -5.06 9.16
N TYR A 118 11.31 -3.79 8.76
CA TYR A 118 10.75 -3.42 7.45
C TYR A 118 11.53 -4.05 6.29
N SER A 119 12.87 -4.01 6.34
CA SER A 119 13.71 -4.55 5.27
C SER A 119 13.70 -6.09 5.19
N THR A 120 13.59 -6.76 6.33
CA THR A 120 13.63 -8.23 6.44
C THR A 120 12.24 -8.87 6.48
N LYS A 121 11.18 -8.08 6.63
CA LYS A 121 9.80 -8.53 6.86
C LYS A 121 9.65 -9.51 8.04
N THR A 122 10.48 -9.34 9.09
CA THR A 122 10.50 -10.20 10.29
C THR A 122 9.90 -9.52 11.51
N ILE A 123 9.20 -10.28 12.36
CA ILE A 123 8.51 -9.76 13.56
C ILE A 123 9.49 -9.43 14.70
N GLY A 124 10.59 -10.19 14.82
CA GLY A 124 11.55 -10.03 15.93
C GLY A 124 12.15 -8.62 16.02
N GLY A 125 12.26 -7.89 14.91
CA GLY A 125 12.67 -6.49 14.95
C GLY A 125 11.64 -5.55 15.58
N TYR A 126 10.34 -5.79 15.42
CA TYR A 126 9.29 -5.02 16.11
C TYR A 126 9.24 -5.33 17.61
N GLU A 127 9.40 -6.60 18.01
CA GLU A 127 9.45 -6.98 19.43
C GLU A 127 10.68 -6.38 20.13
N ASN A 128 11.84 -6.41 19.48
CA ASN A 128 13.03 -5.73 19.97
C ASN A 128 12.80 -4.21 20.05
N ALA A 129 12.14 -3.61 19.05
CA ALA A 129 11.84 -2.19 19.07
C ALA A 129 10.88 -1.81 20.20
N LEU A 130 9.89 -2.65 20.49
CA LEU A 130 8.96 -2.49 21.60
C LEU A 130 9.73 -2.42 22.93
N GLY A 131 10.55 -3.44 23.23
CA GLY A 131 11.32 -3.48 24.49
C GLY A 131 12.28 -2.30 24.63
N ASN A 132 12.91 -1.87 23.53
CA ASN A 132 13.76 -0.67 23.55
C ASN A 132 12.94 0.60 23.87
N TYR A 133 11.77 0.81 23.27
CA TYR A 133 10.96 1.99 23.62
C TYR A 133 10.37 1.92 25.04
N GLU A 134 10.06 0.72 25.56
CA GLU A 134 9.66 0.53 26.96
C GLU A 134 10.79 0.91 27.92
N ASN A 135 12.02 0.45 27.67
CA ASN A 135 13.21 0.85 28.43
C ASN A 135 13.45 2.38 28.40
N ALA A 136 13.20 3.02 27.26
CA ALA A 136 13.31 4.47 27.13
C ALA A 136 12.19 5.19 27.91
N LEU A 137 10.99 4.62 27.96
CA LEU A 137 9.87 5.16 28.72
C LEU A 137 10.09 5.01 30.23
N ASP A 138 10.63 3.88 30.69
CA ASP A 138 10.95 3.62 32.09
C ASP A 138 12.04 4.55 32.61
N ALA A 139 13.11 4.74 31.82
CA ALA A 139 14.16 5.70 32.15
C ALA A 139 13.64 7.15 32.23
N LEU A 140 12.63 7.51 31.44
CA LEU A 140 11.94 8.80 31.57
C LEU A 140 11.16 8.94 32.88
N GLN A 141 10.68 7.84 33.48
CA GLN A 141 10.02 7.89 34.78
C GLN A 141 11.01 8.24 35.90
N ILE A 142 12.26 7.79 35.79
CA ILE A 142 13.34 8.05 36.77
C ILE A 142 13.73 9.53 36.78
N ILE A 143 13.79 10.19 35.62
CA ILE A 143 14.18 11.61 35.51
C ILE A 143 13.03 12.61 35.56
N SER A 144 11.90 12.24 36.18
CA SER A 144 10.78 13.11 36.57
C SER A 144 9.75 13.52 35.48
N HIS A 145 8.51 13.64 35.96
CA HIS A 145 7.25 13.95 35.28
C HIS A 145 7.15 15.35 34.65
N TYR A 146 8.08 16.28 34.90
CA TYR A 146 7.91 17.69 34.53
C TYR A 146 8.77 18.21 33.37
N GLU A 147 9.89 17.56 33.00
CA GLU A 147 10.86 18.20 32.08
C GLU A 147 10.79 17.75 30.61
N TYR A 148 10.08 16.65 30.28
CA TYR A 148 10.08 16.13 28.90
C TYR A 148 8.73 15.59 28.39
N PRO A 149 7.61 16.34 28.54
CA PRO A 149 6.30 15.86 28.09
C PRO A 149 6.29 15.52 26.59
N LEU A 150 6.99 16.31 25.76
CA LEU A 150 7.08 16.05 24.31
C LEU A 150 7.87 14.79 23.96
N LYS A 151 8.98 14.53 24.67
CA LYS A 151 9.80 13.33 24.44
C LYS A 151 9.03 12.07 24.87
N LYS A 152 8.33 12.15 26.00
CA LYS A 152 7.42 11.10 26.48
C LYS A 152 6.32 10.83 25.46
N ALA A 153 5.64 11.86 24.97
CA ALA A 153 4.59 11.71 23.96
C ALA A 153 5.13 11.11 22.63
N ALA A 154 6.35 11.46 22.22
CA ALA A 154 6.98 10.87 21.05
C ALA A 154 7.28 9.37 21.22
N ILE A 155 7.81 8.96 22.38
CA ILE A 155 8.03 7.54 22.71
C ILE A 155 6.71 6.78 22.76
N GLN A 156 5.70 7.34 23.45
CA GLN A 156 4.36 6.74 23.55
C GLN A 156 3.71 6.57 22.18
N ASN A 157 3.79 7.57 21.31
CA ASN A 157 3.30 7.46 19.94
C ASN A 157 4.02 6.34 19.15
N ASN A 158 5.34 6.20 19.32
CA ASN A 158 6.10 5.15 18.65
C ASN A 158 5.79 3.76 19.21
N LEU A 159 5.60 3.63 20.52
CA LEU A 159 5.09 2.42 21.17
C LEU A 159 3.72 2.04 20.60
N ALA A 160 2.79 3.00 20.55
CA ALA A 160 1.46 2.78 19.98
C ALA A 160 1.55 2.29 18.53
N LYS A 161 2.40 2.91 17.70
CA LYS A 161 2.60 2.49 16.32
C LYS A 161 3.11 1.04 16.22
N ILE A 162 4.14 0.68 17.00
CA ILE A 162 4.69 -0.69 16.98
C ILE A 162 3.66 -1.71 17.46
N LEU A 163 2.89 -1.36 18.49
CA LEU A 163 1.84 -2.23 19.01
C LEU A 163 0.72 -2.46 17.98
N VAL A 164 0.34 -1.44 17.20
CA VAL A 164 -0.56 -1.60 16.05
C VAL A 164 0.06 -2.46 14.95
N ASP A 165 1.34 -2.25 14.61
CA ASP A 165 2.02 -3.07 13.60
C ASP A 165 2.07 -4.56 14.05
N LEU A 166 2.20 -4.81 15.35
CA LEU A 166 2.18 -6.14 15.98
C LEU A 166 0.77 -6.71 16.21
N SER A 167 -0.28 -5.89 16.28
CA SER A 167 -1.66 -6.34 16.57
C SER A 167 -2.30 -7.11 15.42
N SER A 168 -1.70 -7.08 14.23
CA SER A 168 -2.08 -7.88 13.06
C SER A 168 -2.16 -9.41 13.30
N GLN A 169 -1.75 -9.89 14.48
CA GLN A 169 -1.86 -11.28 14.94
C GLN A 169 -2.78 -11.46 16.17
N SER A 170 -3.74 -10.55 16.38
CA SER A 170 -4.83 -10.70 17.35
C SER A 170 -4.42 -10.79 18.83
N ARG A 171 -3.32 -10.13 19.24
CA ARG A 171 -3.03 -9.92 20.67
C ARG A 171 -3.84 -8.74 21.20
N VAL A 172 -4.99 -9.05 21.81
CA VAL A 172 -5.92 -8.06 22.40
C VAL A 172 -5.20 -7.06 23.31
N ASP A 173 -4.24 -7.53 24.12
CA ASP A 173 -3.47 -6.69 25.04
C ASP A 173 -2.65 -5.59 24.32
N TYR A 174 -2.23 -5.83 23.09
CA TYR A 174 -1.44 -4.85 22.32
C TYR A 174 -2.31 -3.72 21.80
N VAL A 175 -3.53 -4.02 21.39
CA VAL A 175 -4.48 -3.01 20.94
C VAL A 175 -4.83 -2.05 22.07
N GLU A 176 -5.15 -2.56 23.26
CA GLU A 176 -5.47 -1.70 24.41
C GLU A 176 -4.26 -0.84 24.86
N LYS A 177 -3.05 -1.41 24.86
CA LYS A 177 -1.83 -0.65 25.13
C LYS A 177 -1.59 0.43 24.07
N ALA A 178 -1.83 0.13 22.79
CA ALA A 178 -1.67 1.10 21.71
C ALA A 178 -2.63 2.28 21.86
N ILE A 179 -3.91 2.01 22.15
CA ILE A 179 -4.92 3.03 22.43
C ILE A 179 -4.49 3.90 23.61
N SER A 180 -4.08 3.28 24.72
CA SER A 180 -3.62 3.99 25.91
C SER A 180 -2.43 4.90 25.61
N TYR A 181 -1.40 4.41 24.92
CA TYR A 181 -0.24 5.22 24.59
C TYR A 181 -0.55 6.33 23.59
N ALA A 182 -1.40 6.09 22.59
CA ALA A 182 -1.84 7.12 21.65
C ALA A 182 -2.63 8.23 22.35
N GLN A 183 -3.57 7.87 23.23
CA GLN A 183 -4.32 8.84 24.03
C GLN A 183 -3.41 9.65 24.97
N GLN A 184 -2.41 9.03 25.59
CA GLN A 184 -1.44 9.75 26.42
C GLN A 184 -0.60 10.72 25.58
N ALA A 185 -0.18 10.33 24.37
CA ALA A 185 0.54 11.22 23.47
C ALA A 185 -0.31 12.41 23.01
N LEU A 186 -1.61 12.21 22.75
CA LEU A 186 -2.56 13.28 22.37
C LEU A 186 -2.80 14.33 23.48
N ARG A 187 -2.54 14.00 24.75
CA ARG A 187 -2.61 14.99 25.85
C ARG A 187 -1.54 16.07 25.73
N VAL A 188 -0.43 15.76 25.07
CA VAL A 188 0.69 16.70 24.87
C VAL A 188 0.70 17.23 23.45
N ARG A 189 0.51 16.34 22.47
CA ARG A 189 0.46 16.69 21.05
C ARG A 189 -0.91 17.22 20.72
N THR A 190 -1.14 18.51 20.97
CA THR A 190 -2.41 19.17 20.67
C THR A 190 -2.44 19.67 19.22
N ARG A 191 -3.64 19.80 18.65
CA ARG A 191 -3.84 20.34 17.29
C ARG A 191 -3.21 21.72 17.11
N SER A 192 -3.26 22.59 18.13
CA SER A 192 -2.76 23.97 18.04
C SER A 192 -1.23 24.06 18.12
N GLN A 193 -0.60 23.25 18.96
CA GLN A 193 0.84 23.35 19.20
C GLN A 193 1.65 22.42 18.26
N PHE A 194 1.10 21.24 17.95
CA PHE A 194 1.78 20.20 17.17
C PHE A 194 0.83 19.56 16.16
N PRO A 195 0.30 20.31 15.18
CA PRO A 195 -0.75 19.82 14.27
C PRO A 195 -0.38 18.52 13.54
N GLU A 196 0.85 18.42 13.03
CA GLU A 196 1.33 17.21 12.32
C GLU A 196 1.42 15.99 13.23
N ASP A 197 2.01 16.18 14.40
CA ASP A 197 2.20 15.09 15.36
C ASP A 197 0.86 14.64 15.93
N TRP A 198 -0.06 15.57 16.17
CA TRP A 198 -1.44 15.29 16.58
C TRP A 198 -2.17 14.47 15.51
N ALA A 199 -2.09 14.87 14.24
CA ALA A 199 -2.72 14.14 13.13
C ALA A 199 -2.16 12.73 12.98
N ARG A 200 -0.84 12.56 13.06
CA ARG A 200 -0.20 11.23 13.04
C ARG A 200 -0.58 10.36 14.22
N THR A 201 -0.70 10.94 15.41
CA THR A 201 -1.15 10.20 16.60
C THR A 201 -2.62 9.77 16.45
N HIS A 202 -3.46 10.60 15.84
CA HIS A 202 -4.84 10.23 15.50
C HIS A 202 -4.94 9.09 14.48
N ILE A 203 -4.08 9.05 13.46
CA ILE A 203 -4.00 7.91 12.53
C ILE A 203 -3.71 6.61 13.30
N ILE A 204 -2.77 6.64 14.26
CA ILE A 204 -2.41 5.46 15.05
C ILE A 204 -3.58 5.05 15.96
N LEU A 205 -4.21 6.02 16.63
CA LEU A 205 -5.38 5.76 17.46
C LEU A 205 -6.52 5.15 16.63
N ALA A 206 -6.77 5.68 15.44
CA ALA A 206 -7.81 5.21 14.54
C ALA A 206 -7.60 3.74 14.14
N LYS A 207 -6.37 3.36 13.75
CA LYS A 207 -6.02 1.97 13.44
C LYS A 207 -6.20 1.05 14.63
N ALA A 208 -5.72 1.45 15.81
CA ALA A 208 -5.90 0.65 17.02
C ALA A 208 -7.39 0.46 17.36
N LEU A 209 -8.22 1.50 17.19
CA LEU A 209 -9.66 1.40 17.39
C LEU A 209 -10.36 0.52 16.34
N HIS A 210 -9.89 0.52 15.09
CA HIS A 210 -10.41 -0.37 14.04
C HIS A 210 -10.13 -1.84 14.37
N ASP A 211 -8.93 -2.15 14.85
CA ASP A 211 -8.51 -3.51 15.24
C ASP A 211 -9.09 -3.99 16.58
N ARG A 212 -9.77 -3.11 17.33
CA ARG A 212 -10.19 -3.37 18.70
C ARG A 212 -11.38 -4.32 18.77
N SER A 213 -11.14 -5.52 19.31
CA SER A 213 -12.18 -6.53 19.55
C SER A 213 -12.95 -6.36 20.87
N LEU A 214 -12.43 -5.58 21.83
CA LEU A 214 -13.10 -5.31 23.10
C LEU A 214 -14.10 -4.16 23.00
N GLY A 215 -15.22 -4.29 23.72
CA GLY A 215 -16.31 -3.31 23.73
C GLY A 215 -17.27 -3.46 22.54
N ASP A 216 -18.07 -2.42 22.29
CA ASP A 216 -18.99 -2.41 21.16
C ASP A 216 -18.24 -2.11 19.84
N LYS A 217 -18.31 -3.06 18.89
CA LYS A 217 -17.63 -2.95 17.59
C LYS A 217 -18.04 -1.67 16.85
N THR A 218 -19.32 -1.33 16.86
CA THR A 218 -19.83 -0.16 16.13
C THR A 218 -19.28 1.15 16.72
N SER A 219 -19.24 1.26 18.04
CA SER A 219 -18.65 2.42 18.74
C SER A 219 -17.15 2.53 18.45
N ASN A 220 -16.41 1.42 18.45
CA ASN A 220 -14.98 1.42 18.11
C ASN A 220 -14.76 1.93 16.68
N LEU A 221 -15.53 1.43 15.71
CA LEU A 221 -15.47 1.88 14.32
C LEU A 221 -15.83 3.37 14.17
N ARG A 222 -16.84 3.89 14.90
CA ARG A 222 -17.17 5.33 14.87
C ARG A 222 -16.00 6.19 15.38
N HIS A 223 -15.43 5.84 16.54
CA HIS A 223 -14.28 6.58 17.06
C HIS A 223 -13.03 6.46 16.16
N SER A 224 -12.87 5.33 15.47
CA SER A 224 -11.83 5.16 14.45
C SER A 224 -12.04 6.13 13.28
N ALA A 225 -13.26 6.17 12.72
CA ALA A 225 -13.61 7.10 11.65
C ALA A 225 -13.38 8.56 12.06
N ASP A 226 -13.84 8.96 13.24
CA ASP A 226 -13.65 10.32 13.77
C ASP A 226 -12.17 10.69 13.93
N SER A 227 -11.33 9.72 14.31
CA SER A 227 -9.88 9.93 14.47
C SER A 227 -9.19 10.06 13.11
N PHE A 228 -9.54 9.25 12.12
CA PHE A 228 -9.03 9.43 10.75
C PHE A 228 -9.46 10.76 10.15
N GLU A 229 -10.72 11.17 10.35
CA GLU A 229 -11.24 12.45 9.84
C GLU A 229 -10.49 13.64 10.46
N GLN A 230 -10.26 13.61 11.77
CA GLN A 230 -9.40 14.60 12.44
C GLN A 230 -7.99 14.66 11.85
N ALA A 231 -7.38 13.51 11.55
CA ALA A 231 -6.07 13.49 10.92
C ALA A 231 -6.09 14.10 9.51
N LEU A 232 -7.13 13.82 8.71
CA LEU A 232 -7.30 14.32 7.35
C LEU A 232 -7.63 15.83 7.27
N GLU A 233 -7.96 16.49 8.39
CA GLU A 233 -8.04 17.95 8.45
C GLU A 233 -6.67 18.63 8.37
N ILE A 234 -5.61 17.93 8.75
CA ILE A 234 -4.23 18.43 8.76
C ILE A 234 -3.41 17.77 7.64
N GLN A 235 -3.54 16.44 7.50
CA GLN A 235 -2.89 15.69 6.44
C GLN A 235 -3.65 15.92 5.14
N THR A 236 -2.99 16.61 4.22
CA THR A 236 -3.51 16.94 2.89
C THR A 236 -2.68 16.23 1.83
N PHE A 237 -3.28 15.98 0.68
CA PHE A 237 -2.61 15.31 -0.42
C PHE A 237 -1.37 16.09 -0.88
N GLU A 238 -1.42 17.42 -0.90
CA GLU A 238 -0.32 18.29 -1.34
C GLU A 238 0.89 18.21 -0.39
N ARG A 239 0.64 18.01 0.90
CA ARG A 239 1.67 18.01 1.94
C ARG A 239 2.32 16.64 2.11
N SER A 240 1.51 15.60 2.11
CA SER A 240 1.92 14.25 2.48
C SER A 240 1.06 13.20 1.73
N PRO A 241 1.25 13.06 0.40
CA PRO A 241 0.42 12.17 -0.43
C PRO A 241 0.28 10.75 0.15
N ASP A 242 1.39 10.17 0.62
CA ASP A 242 1.43 8.80 1.13
C ASP A 242 0.61 8.63 2.42
N GLU A 243 0.75 9.57 3.36
CA GLU A 243 -0.01 9.55 4.63
C GLU A 243 -1.50 9.83 4.37
N TYR A 244 -1.81 10.78 3.50
CA TYR A 244 -3.18 11.11 3.10
C TYR A 244 -3.90 9.94 2.45
N LEU A 245 -3.29 9.32 1.42
CA LEU A 245 -3.91 8.20 0.69
C LEU A 245 -4.11 6.98 1.58
N MET A 246 -3.16 6.72 2.48
CA MET A 246 -3.30 5.66 3.48
C MET A 246 -4.45 5.95 4.45
N ALA A 247 -4.53 7.17 5.01
CA ALA A 247 -5.61 7.53 5.91
C ALA A 247 -6.99 7.49 5.22
N VAL A 248 -7.11 7.94 3.97
CA VAL A 248 -8.35 7.83 3.18
C VAL A 248 -8.72 6.37 2.95
N TYR A 249 -7.75 5.52 2.58
CA TYR A 249 -8.00 4.10 2.39
C TYR A 249 -8.51 3.44 3.67
N GLU A 250 -7.84 3.63 4.80
CA GLU A 250 -8.23 2.99 6.07
C GLU A 250 -9.58 3.53 6.57
N LEU A 251 -9.80 4.85 6.51
CA LEU A 251 -11.10 5.45 6.79
C LEU A 251 -12.19 4.84 5.91
N SER A 252 -11.91 4.62 4.62
CA SER A 252 -12.87 4.00 3.71
C SER A 252 -13.25 2.59 4.16
N GLN A 253 -12.30 1.78 4.65
CA GLN A 253 -12.58 0.44 5.17
C GLN A 253 -13.52 0.51 6.38
N VAL A 254 -13.22 1.40 7.33
CA VAL A 254 -14.04 1.65 8.52
C VAL A 254 -15.45 2.09 8.14
N LEU A 255 -15.58 3.04 7.20
CA LEU A 255 -16.88 3.53 6.73
C LEU A 255 -17.67 2.46 5.97
N LEU A 256 -17.01 1.58 5.21
CA LEU A 256 -17.64 0.44 4.56
C LEU A 256 -18.20 -0.54 5.59
N GLU A 257 -17.46 -0.85 6.65
CA GLU A 257 -17.92 -1.70 7.76
C GLU A 257 -19.07 -1.07 8.55
N LEU A 258 -19.09 0.26 8.68
CA LEU A 258 -20.19 1.01 9.28
C LEU A 258 -21.44 1.13 8.38
N GLY A 259 -21.38 0.66 7.13
CA GLY A 259 -22.44 0.84 6.14
C GLY A 259 -22.58 2.28 5.61
N GLN A 260 -21.61 3.14 5.88
CA GLN A 260 -21.58 4.54 5.42
C GLN A 260 -20.99 4.67 4.00
N TYR A 261 -21.60 3.95 3.05
CA TYR A 261 -21.08 3.79 1.69
C TYR A 261 -20.90 5.12 0.94
N GLN A 262 -21.86 6.04 1.04
CA GLN A 262 -21.77 7.34 0.35
C GLN A 262 -20.62 8.21 0.89
N LYS A 263 -20.41 8.19 2.21
CA LYS A 263 -19.32 8.94 2.85
C LYS A 263 -17.96 8.37 2.41
N SER A 264 -17.83 7.04 2.44
CA SER A 264 -16.66 6.32 1.94
C SER A 264 -16.36 6.66 0.48
N LEU A 265 -17.37 6.56 -0.39
CA LEU A 265 -17.25 6.87 -1.82
C LEU A 265 -16.77 8.31 -2.04
N THR A 266 -17.29 9.28 -1.29
CA THR A 266 -16.91 10.70 -1.42
C THR A 266 -15.41 10.91 -1.12
N TYR A 267 -14.88 10.31 -0.06
CA TYR A 267 -13.44 10.40 0.26
C TYR A 267 -12.58 9.73 -0.82
N LEU A 268 -13.00 8.55 -1.28
CA LEU A 268 -12.28 7.77 -2.29
C LEU A 268 -12.22 8.50 -3.64
N GLU A 269 -13.33 9.06 -4.10
CA GLU A 269 -13.38 9.81 -5.35
C GLU A 269 -12.49 11.04 -5.32
N LYS A 270 -12.52 11.80 -4.21
CA LYS A 270 -11.62 12.94 -4.02
C LYS A 270 -10.15 12.52 -4.08
N ALA A 271 -9.78 11.42 -3.42
CA ALA A 271 -8.42 10.92 -3.47
C ALA A 271 -8.00 10.43 -4.86
N LEU A 272 -8.89 9.74 -5.58
CA LEU A 272 -8.66 9.29 -6.95
C LEU A 272 -8.49 10.47 -7.91
N GLU A 273 -9.30 11.52 -7.79
CA GLU A 273 -9.18 12.75 -8.58
C GLU A 273 -7.82 13.43 -8.37
N LEU A 274 -7.38 13.57 -7.12
CA LEU A 274 -6.07 14.15 -6.77
C LEU A 274 -4.90 13.33 -7.34
N ILE A 275 -5.00 11.99 -7.29
CA ILE A 275 -4.02 11.10 -7.92
C ILE A 275 -3.95 11.36 -9.42
N GLU A 276 -5.10 11.43 -10.11
CA GLU A 276 -5.12 11.64 -11.55
C GLU A 276 -4.55 13.02 -11.93
N ILE A 277 -4.89 14.08 -11.19
CA ILE A 277 -4.28 15.41 -11.39
C ILE A 277 -2.76 15.35 -11.26
N GLN A 278 -2.25 14.67 -10.23
CA GLN A 278 -0.80 14.54 -10.01
C GLN A 278 -0.11 13.69 -11.10
N LEU A 279 -0.76 12.62 -11.57
CA LEU A 279 -0.25 11.77 -12.65
C LEU A 279 -0.26 12.46 -14.03
N GLN A 280 -1.05 13.52 -14.21
CA GLN A 280 -1.10 14.34 -15.42
C GLN A 280 0.06 15.33 -15.51
N GLN A 281 0.50 15.88 -14.37
CA GLN A 281 1.56 16.90 -14.34
C GLN A 281 2.95 16.34 -14.69
N ASN A 282 3.13 15.02 -14.61
CA ASN A 282 4.41 14.38 -14.78
C ASN A 282 4.54 13.70 -16.15
N THR A 283 5.63 13.99 -16.86
CA THR A 283 5.90 13.43 -18.18
C THR A 283 6.63 12.08 -18.15
N PHE A 284 7.14 11.64 -16.99
CA PHE A 284 7.95 10.42 -16.85
C PHE A 284 7.50 9.53 -15.68
N TYR A 285 7.58 8.21 -15.89
CA TYR A 285 7.33 7.19 -14.86
C TYR A 285 8.48 7.10 -13.86
N ASP A 286 8.45 7.95 -12.84
CA ASP A 286 9.33 7.85 -11.68
C ASP A 286 8.75 6.91 -10.58
N GLU A 287 9.50 6.69 -9.50
CA GLU A 287 9.03 5.87 -8.37
C GLU A 287 7.74 6.42 -7.74
N LYS A 288 7.58 7.74 -7.70
CA LYS A 288 6.42 8.41 -7.12
C LYS A 288 5.16 8.11 -7.92
N GLU A 289 5.22 8.13 -9.25
CA GLU A 289 4.09 7.74 -10.09
C GLU A 289 3.70 6.27 -9.90
N ARG A 290 4.69 5.37 -9.84
CA ARG A 290 4.43 3.94 -9.62
C ARG A 290 3.72 3.72 -8.29
N PHE A 291 4.16 4.42 -7.25
CA PHE A 291 3.49 4.41 -5.96
C PHE A 291 2.03 4.86 -6.07
N LEU A 292 1.76 6.03 -6.67
CA LEU A 292 0.39 6.54 -6.82
C LEU A 292 -0.51 5.60 -7.63
N ILE A 293 0.02 5.01 -8.71
CA ILE A 293 -0.70 4.02 -9.51
C ILE A 293 -1.06 2.80 -8.63
N ASN A 294 -0.11 2.27 -7.88
CA ASN A 294 -0.37 1.12 -7.01
C ASN A 294 -1.41 1.45 -5.93
N GLN A 295 -1.32 2.63 -5.30
CA GLN A 295 -2.29 3.04 -4.27
C GLN A 295 -3.71 3.20 -4.81
N ALA A 296 -3.87 3.80 -6.00
CA ALA A 296 -5.20 4.03 -6.56
C ALA A 296 -5.96 2.73 -6.86
N GLU A 297 -5.30 1.61 -7.10
CA GLU A 297 -6.00 0.32 -7.34
C GLU A 297 -6.90 -0.07 -6.16
N SER A 298 -6.36 -0.06 -4.94
CA SER A 298 -7.12 -0.40 -3.73
C SER A 298 -8.25 0.61 -3.45
N LEU A 299 -8.05 1.89 -3.81
CA LEU A 299 -9.08 2.92 -3.72
C LEU A 299 -10.22 2.67 -4.71
N PHE A 300 -9.89 2.32 -5.97
CA PHE A 300 -10.89 1.95 -6.98
C PHE A 300 -11.75 0.78 -6.53
N PHE A 301 -11.13 -0.28 -6.00
CA PHE A 301 -11.87 -1.45 -5.54
C PHE A 301 -12.84 -1.11 -4.41
N SER A 302 -12.38 -0.31 -3.43
CA SER A 302 -13.22 0.15 -2.32
C SER A 302 -14.36 1.05 -2.81
N ALA A 303 -14.12 1.89 -3.82
CA ALA A 303 -15.12 2.80 -4.38
C ALA A 303 -16.18 2.04 -5.20
N ILE A 304 -15.75 1.04 -5.98
CA ILE A 304 -16.64 0.14 -6.71
C ILE A 304 -17.51 -0.64 -5.72
N TRP A 305 -16.92 -1.17 -4.64
CA TRP A 305 -17.67 -1.86 -3.60
C TRP A 305 -18.73 -0.95 -2.98
N ALA A 306 -18.35 0.27 -2.55
CA ALA A 306 -19.30 1.26 -2.02
C ALA A 306 -20.46 1.53 -2.99
N ALA A 307 -20.16 1.76 -4.27
CA ALA A 307 -21.17 2.03 -5.29
C ALA A 307 -22.12 0.84 -5.52
N VAL A 308 -21.61 -0.40 -5.51
CA VAL A 308 -22.41 -1.61 -5.64
C VAL A 308 -23.33 -1.81 -4.43
N GLN A 309 -22.83 -1.60 -3.21
CA GLN A 309 -23.65 -1.68 -1.98
C GLN A 309 -24.80 -0.65 -1.99
N MET A 310 -24.56 0.51 -2.60
CA MET A 310 -25.59 1.54 -2.83
C MET A 310 -26.53 1.24 -4.01
N LYS A 311 -26.35 0.11 -4.71
CA LYS A 311 -27.05 -0.26 -5.95
C LYS A 311 -26.88 0.76 -7.09
N ASN A 312 -25.82 1.58 -7.03
CA ASN A 312 -25.47 2.50 -8.09
C ASN A 312 -24.52 1.82 -9.09
N TYR A 313 -25.07 0.85 -9.84
CA TYR A 313 -24.29 -0.01 -10.73
C TYR A 313 -23.68 0.76 -11.92
N ALA A 314 -24.36 1.83 -12.37
CA ALA A 314 -23.81 2.73 -13.38
C ALA A 314 -22.51 3.37 -12.88
N LYS A 315 -22.52 3.93 -11.66
CA LYS A 315 -21.32 4.53 -11.07
C LYS A 315 -20.23 3.49 -10.83
N ALA A 316 -20.59 2.30 -10.35
CA ALA A 316 -19.66 1.20 -10.15
C ALA A 316 -18.95 0.81 -11.46
N LEU A 317 -19.69 0.71 -12.57
CA LEU A 317 -19.13 0.44 -13.90
C LEU A 317 -18.20 1.57 -14.37
N GLN A 318 -18.57 2.83 -14.14
CA GLN A 318 -17.71 3.96 -14.47
C GLN A 318 -16.39 3.93 -13.69
N LEU A 319 -16.43 3.63 -12.39
CA LEU A 319 -15.24 3.51 -11.55
C LEU A 319 -14.37 2.31 -11.98
N MET A 320 -14.99 1.18 -12.32
CA MET A 320 -14.29 -0.01 -12.82
C MET A 320 -13.54 0.29 -14.13
N GLU A 321 -14.20 0.89 -15.10
CA GLU A 321 -13.58 1.23 -16.39
C GLU A 321 -12.56 2.37 -16.26
N TRP A 322 -12.79 3.30 -15.33
CA TRP A 322 -11.80 4.32 -14.99
C TRP A 322 -10.53 3.67 -14.42
N GLY A 323 -10.63 2.78 -13.45
CA GLY A 323 -9.49 2.07 -12.88
C GLY A 323 -8.73 1.20 -13.89
N LYS A 324 -9.45 0.34 -14.63
CA LYS A 324 -8.85 -0.61 -15.59
C LYS A 324 -8.21 0.09 -16.80
N GLY A 325 -8.84 1.13 -17.33
CA GLY A 325 -8.35 1.82 -18.53
C GLY A 325 -7.27 2.87 -18.27
N ARG A 326 -6.91 3.22 -17.02
CA ARG A 326 -6.03 4.38 -16.74
C ARG A 326 -4.63 4.26 -17.33
N ILE A 327 -3.98 3.10 -17.17
CA ILE A 327 -2.61 2.88 -17.66
C ILE A 327 -2.60 2.92 -19.19
N LEU A 328 -3.64 2.35 -19.80
CA LEU A 328 -3.82 2.36 -21.25
C LEU A 328 -4.02 3.79 -21.76
N ARG A 329 -4.92 4.57 -21.15
CA ARG A 329 -5.18 5.98 -21.53
C ARG A 329 -3.94 6.88 -21.34
N LYS A 330 -3.09 6.60 -20.34
CA LYS A 330 -1.81 7.32 -20.18
C LYS A 330 -0.79 6.96 -21.26
N LYS A 331 -0.68 5.68 -21.65
CA LYS A 331 0.29 5.21 -22.65
C LYS A 331 -0.11 5.54 -24.09
N ILE A 332 -1.40 5.44 -24.38
CA ILE A 332 -1.94 5.71 -25.69
C ILE A 332 -2.17 7.22 -25.80
N GLN A 333 -1.22 7.93 -26.42
CA GLN A 333 -1.36 9.35 -26.81
C GLN A 333 -2.43 9.53 -27.91
N LEU A 334 -3.67 9.14 -27.67
CA LEU A 334 -4.76 9.38 -28.61
C LEU A 334 -5.49 10.69 -28.24
N ASN A 335 -5.78 11.47 -29.28
CA ASN A 335 -6.54 12.72 -29.21
C ASN A 335 -8.06 12.49 -29.05
N ASP A 336 -8.54 11.23 -29.12
CA ASP A 336 -9.97 10.88 -29.24
C ASP A 336 -10.71 10.74 -27.90
N LEU A 337 -10.00 10.51 -26.79
CA LEU A 337 -10.57 10.65 -25.45
C LEU A 337 -9.91 11.85 -24.81
N ASP A 338 -10.72 12.74 -24.24
CA ASP A 338 -10.20 13.71 -23.31
C ASP A 338 -9.44 12.92 -22.23
N LYS A 339 -8.13 13.14 -22.13
CA LYS A 339 -7.21 12.32 -21.32
C LYS A 339 -7.58 12.31 -19.83
N ASN A 340 -8.55 13.14 -19.46
CA ASN A 340 -8.65 13.81 -18.18
C ASN A 340 -9.95 13.50 -17.43
N THR A 341 -10.87 12.72 -18.02
CA THR A 341 -12.20 12.53 -17.43
C THR A 341 -12.55 11.06 -17.24
N GLN A 342 -13.09 10.75 -16.06
CA GLN A 342 -13.82 9.51 -15.82
C GLN A 342 -14.83 9.30 -16.97
N PRO A 343 -14.83 8.14 -17.65
CA PRO A 343 -15.76 7.91 -18.75
C PRO A 343 -17.21 7.99 -18.25
N SER A 344 -18.05 8.72 -18.99
CA SER A 344 -19.48 8.75 -18.69
C SER A 344 -20.10 7.37 -18.92
N ILE A 345 -21.17 7.04 -18.21
CA ILE A 345 -21.88 5.78 -18.44
C ILE A 345 -22.34 5.65 -19.90
N LEU A 346 -22.81 6.74 -20.51
CA LEU A 346 -23.21 6.77 -21.92
C LEU A 346 -22.04 6.44 -22.85
N THR A 347 -20.84 6.94 -22.54
CA THR A 347 -19.62 6.63 -23.30
C THR A 347 -19.28 5.15 -23.22
N ILE A 348 -19.38 4.54 -22.03
CA ILE A 348 -19.09 3.10 -21.84
C ILE A 348 -20.12 2.24 -22.58
N LEU A 349 -21.41 2.58 -22.47
CA LEU A 349 -22.48 1.87 -23.19
C LEU A 349 -22.32 1.98 -24.71
N HIS A 350 -21.89 3.15 -25.20
CA HIS A 350 -21.55 3.31 -26.62
C HIS A 350 -20.40 2.38 -27.03
N TRP A 351 -19.31 2.32 -26.26
CA TRP A 351 -18.20 1.40 -26.55
C TRP A 351 -18.65 -0.06 -26.61
N LEU A 352 -19.49 -0.48 -25.65
CA LEU A 352 -20.06 -1.82 -25.63
C LEU A 352 -20.91 -2.10 -26.88
N SER A 353 -21.73 -1.13 -27.32
CA SER A 353 -22.62 -1.29 -28.47
C SER A 353 -21.91 -1.51 -29.81
N ASP A 354 -20.65 -1.07 -29.92
CA ASP A 354 -19.87 -1.20 -31.15
C ASP A 354 -19.18 -2.56 -31.31
N LEU A 355 -19.14 -3.37 -30.26
CA LEU A 355 -18.54 -4.71 -30.21
C LEU A 355 -19.40 -5.77 -30.94
N PRO A 356 -18.85 -6.95 -31.27
CA PRO A 356 -19.63 -8.03 -31.87
C PRO A 356 -20.81 -8.45 -30.98
N SER A 357 -22.00 -8.65 -31.57
CA SER A 357 -23.26 -8.88 -30.85
C SER A 357 -23.31 -10.17 -30.03
N ASP A 358 -22.41 -11.12 -30.31
CA ASP A 358 -22.23 -12.39 -29.58
C ASP A 358 -21.18 -12.29 -28.47
N SER A 359 -20.71 -11.08 -28.15
CA SER A 359 -19.73 -10.86 -27.10
C SER A 359 -20.39 -10.52 -25.76
N THR A 360 -19.77 -10.97 -24.68
CA THR A 360 -20.13 -10.60 -23.31
C THR A 360 -18.85 -10.29 -22.56
N ILE A 361 -18.81 -9.12 -21.92
CA ILE A 361 -17.68 -8.74 -21.06
C ILE A 361 -17.90 -9.33 -19.67
N VAL A 362 -16.88 -9.96 -19.12
CA VAL A 362 -16.84 -10.42 -17.73
C VAL A 362 -15.66 -9.73 -17.05
N ALA A 363 -15.94 -8.91 -16.04
CA ALA A 363 -14.92 -8.10 -15.38
C ALA A 363 -14.94 -8.34 -13.87
N PRO A 364 -14.07 -9.24 -13.35
CA PRO A 364 -13.92 -9.42 -11.92
C PRO A 364 -13.14 -8.25 -11.28
N ILE A 365 -13.50 -7.95 -10.03
CA ILE A 365 -12.91 -6.98 -9.13
C ILE A 365 -12.72 -7.67 -7.78
N PHE A 366 -11.48 -7.99 -7.44
CA PHE A 366 -11.13 -8.65 -6.19
C PHE A 366 -10.81 -7.59 -5.13
N SER A 367 -11.71 -7.42 -4.16
CA SER A 367 -11.54 -6.47 -3.04
C SER A 367 -11.25 -7.20 -1.74
N ASN A 368 -11.05 -6.46 -0.64
CA ASN A 368 -10.92 -7.06 0.68
C ASN A 368 -12.26 -7.55 1.24
N GLN A 369 -13.36 -6.92 0.79
CA GLN A 369 -14.70 -7.24 1.24
C GLN A 369 -15.27 -8.48 0.53
N GLY A 370 -14.75 -8.79 -0.66
CA GLY A 370 -15.21 -9.87 -1.52
C GLY A 370 -14.90 -9.61 -2.99
N THR A 371 -15.42 -10.45 -3.88
CA THR A 371 -15.28 -10.28 -5.33
C THR A 371 -16.58 -9.76 -5.92
N ILE A 372 -16.47 -8.73 -6.77
CA ILE A 372 -17.57 -8.24 -7.61
C ILE A 372 -17.25 -8.64 -9.05
N VAL A 373 -18.19 -9.28 -9.74
CA VAL A 373 -18.05 -9.63 -11.15
C VAL A 373 -19.12 -8.90 -11.95
N PHE A 374 -18.70 -8.05 -12.87
CA PHE A 374 -19.59 -7.45 -13.85
C PHE A 374 -19.77 -8.40 -15.03
N ILE A 375 -21.02 -8.67 -15.40
CA ILE A 375 -21.40 -9.43 -16.60
C ILE A 375 -22.18 -8.49 -17.52
N LEU A 376 -21.55 -8.09 -18.62
CA LEU A 376 -22.04 -7.05 -19.52
C LEU A 376 -22.20 -7.62 -20.93
N PRO A 377 -23.39 -8.14 -21.28
CA PRO A 377 -23.71 -8.51 -22.65
C PRO A 377 -23.63 -7.30 -23.58
N VAL A 378 -23.14 -7.49 -24.80
CA VAL A 378 -23.15 -6.42 -25.81
C VAL A 378 -24.59 -6.02 -26.14
N GLY A 379 -24.81 -4.70 -26.28
CA GLY A 379 -26.15 -4.13 -26.54
C GLY A 379 -26.95 -3.83 -25.28
N ILE A 380 -26.37 -4.02 -24.08
CA ILE A 380 -26.97 -3.60 -22.82
C ILE A 380 -27.23 -2.09 -22.81
N LYS A 381 -28.43 -1.69 -22.36
CA LYS A 381 -28.84 -0.28 -22.29
C LYS A 381 -28.72 0.30 -20.87
N ASN A 382 -28.91 -0.53 -19.85
CA ASN A 382 -28.87 -0.17 -18.45
C ASN A 382 -28.22 -1.32 -17.67
N ILE A 383 -27.49 -1.00 -16.59
CA ILE A 383 -26.88 -2.01 -15.72
C ILE A 383 -27.77 -2.24 -14.51
N GLY A 384 -28.29 -3.45 -14.37
CA GLY A 384 -29.11 -3.89 -13.25
C GLY A 384 -28.35 -4.82 -12.29
N ALA A 385 -29.07 -5.31 -11.28
CA ALA A 385 -28.51 -6.23 -10.28
C ALA A 385 -28.13 -7.58 -10.92
N GLU A 386 -28.86 -8.01 -11.95
CA GLU A 386 -28.60 -9.21 -12.75
C GLU A 386 -27.25 -9.19 -13.47
N ASN A 387 -26.64 -8.02 -13.62
CA ASN A 387 -25.32 -7.86 -14.25
C ASN A 387 -24.18 -7.93 -13.24
N ILE A 388 -24.47 -8.04 -11.94
CA ILE A 388 -23.49 -7.96 -10.87
C ILE A 388 -23.57 -9.23 -10.01
N VAL A 389 -22.48 -9.99 -10.00
CA VAL A 389 -22.33 -11.13 -9.10
C VAL A 389 -21.44 -10.70 -7.94
N ILE A 390 -21.96 -10.77 -6.71
CA ILE A 390 -21.20 -10.51 -5.48
C ILE A 390 -20.84 -11.86 -4.86
N ILE A 391 -19.56 -12.03 -4.53
CA ILE A 391 -18.99 -13.28 -4.03
C ILE A 391 -18.20 -12.96 -2.77
N ASP A 392 -18.82 -13.23 -1.62
CA ASP A 392 -18.21 -12.93 -0.31
C ASP A 392 -17.03 -13.87 0.02
N GLY A 393 -17.05 -15.09 -0.53
CA GLY A 393 -16.09 -16.16 -0.19
C GLY A 393 -14.73 -16.12 -0.90
N PHE A 394 -14.46 -15.10 -1.73
CA PHE A 394 -13.19 -14.98 -2.43
C PHE A 394 -12.75 -13.52 -2.48
N THR A 395 -11.60 -13.21 -1.88
CA THR A 395 -11.08 -11.84 -1.72
C THR A 395 -9.77 -11.65 -2.48
N ARG A 396 -9.29 -10.40 -2.52
CA ARG A 396 -7.95 -10.07 -3.02
C ARG A 396 -6.84 -10.83 -2.28
N LYS A 397 -7.01 -11.04 -0.98
CA LYS A 397 -6.05 -11.79 -0.16
C LYS A 397 -5.96 -13.24 -0.63
N ASP A 398 -7.08 -13.87 -0.91
CA ASP A 398 -7.14 -15.26 -1.39
C ASP A 398 -6.51 -15.38 -2.77
N LEU A 399 -6.80 -14.44 -3.67
CA LEU A 399 -6.15 -14.34 -4.99
C LEU A 399 -4.62 -14.21 -4.85
N HIS A 400 -4.16 -13.30 -3.99
CA HIS A 400 -2.73 -13.10 -3.74
C HIS A 400 -2.06 -14.36 -3.17
N ALA A 401 -2.71 -15.03 -2.20
CA ALA A 401 -2.22 -16.26 -1.59
C ALA A 401 -2.11 -17.39 -2.63
N LEU A 402 -3.06 -17.49 -3.54
CA LEU A 402 -3.07 -18.47 -4.62
C LEU A 402 -1.94 -18.22 -5.64
N ILE A 403 -1.69 -16.96 -5.99
CA ILE A 403 -0.66 -16.58 -6.97
C ILE A 403 0.76 -16.67 -6.39
N ARG A 404 0.96 -16.13 -5.18
CA ARG A 404 2.29 -15.90 -4.57
C ARG A 404 2.62 -16.84 -3.41
N GLY A 405 1.66 -17.64 -2.95
CA GLY A 405 1.78 -18.50 -1.78
C GLY A 405 1.54 -17.75 -0.46
N GLU A 406 1.15 -18.50 0.57
CA GLU A 406 1.25 -18.04 1.96
C GLU A 406 2.66 -18.27 2.49
N LYS A 407 3.06 -17.57 3.57
CA LYS A 407 4.42 -17.68 4.14
C LYS A 407 4.82 -19.11 4.51
N ASP A 408 3.84 -19.98 4.81
CA ASP A 408 4.04 -21.36 5.24
C ASP A 408 3.58 -22.40 4.19
N ASN A 409 3.27 -21.96 2.97
CA ASN A 409 2.79 -22.86 1.92
C ASN A 409 3.98 -23.51 1.20
N GLU A 410 4.12 -24.83 1.29
CA GLU A 410 5.28 -25.62 0.83
C GLU A 410 5.67 -25.43 -0.65
N TRP A 411 4.77 -24.89 -1.48
CA TRP A 411 4.97 -24.70 -2.92
C TRP A 411 4.98 -23.24 -3.39
N GLY A 412 4.83 -22.27 -2.47
CA GLY A 412 4.96 -20.82 -2.74
C GLY A 412 4.03 -20.25 -3.81
N GLY A 413 2.87 -20.87 -4.04
CA GLY A 413 1.84 -20.40 -4.97
C GLY A 413 2.11 -20.69 -6.45
N TYR A 414 1.14 -20.31 -7.29
CA TYR A 414 1.15 -20.64 -8.72
C TYR A 414 2.41 -20.15 -9.45
N ILE A 415 2.87 -18.92 -9.19
CA ILE A 415 4.03 -18.35 -9.89
C ILE A 415 5.31 -19.13 -9.56
N LEU A 416 5.54 -19.42 -8.27
CA LEU A 416 6.74 -20.15 -7.86
C LEU A 416 6.72 -21.56 -8.44
N ALA A 417 5.60 -22.26 -8.29
CA ALA A 417 5.47 -23.62 -8.79
C ALA A 417 5.63 -23.70 -10.33
N TYR A 418 5.12 -22.71 -11.07
CA TYR A 418 5.35 -22.60 -12.52
C TYR A 418 6.83 -22.37 -12.85
N ALA A 419 7.51 -21.50 -12.10
CA ALA A 419 8.93 -21.22 -12.28
C ALA A 419 9.80 -22.46 -11.97
N GLU A 420 9.50 -23.18 -10.88
CA GLU A 420 10.15 -24.44 -10.51
C GLU A 420 9.97 -25.49 -11.60
N LEU A 421 8.74 -25.68 -12.10
CA LEU A 421 8.49 -26.59 -13.20
C LEU A 421 9.31 -26.19 -14.43
N LYS A 422 9.29 -24.92 -14.83
CA LYS A 422 10.04 -24.45 -15.99
C LYS A 422 11.53 -24.77 -15.86
N ALA A 423 12.12 -24.53 -14.69
CA ALA A 423 13.51 -24.86 -14.40
C ALA A 423 13.77 -26.38 -14.45
N LYS A 424 12.86 -27.19 -13.89
CA LYS A 424 12.98 -28.65 -13.86
C LYS A 424 12.75 -29.31 -15.23
N ILE A 425 11.77 -28.87 -16.02
CA ILE A 425 11.51 -29.36 -17.39
C ILE A 425 12.70 -29.05 -18.31
N LEU A 426 13.33 -27.89 -18.18
CA LEU A 426 14.54 -27.55 -18.94
C LEU A 426 15.73 -28.48 -18.61
N ASN A 427 15.74 -29.09 -17.42
CA ASN A 427 16.81 -29.96 -16.93
C ASN A 427 16.48 -31.47 -16.99
N LEU A 428 15.20 -31.85 -17.10
CA LEU A 428 14.75 -33.25 -17.01
C LEU A 428 14.06 -33.69 -18.31
N LYS A 429 14.77 -34.52 -19.09
CA LYS A 429 14.11 -35.37 -20.10
C LYS A 429 13.36 -36.50 -19.38
N ASN A 430 12.05 -36.32 -19.17
CA ASN A 430 11.06 -37.34 -18.79
C ASN A 430 11.08 -37.90 -17.34
N ASP A 431 11.05 -37.04 -16.32
CA ASP A 431 10.57 -37.49 -15.00
C ASP A 431 9.04 -37.34 -14.90
N ASN A 432 8.33 -38.47 -14.81
CA ASN A 432 6.87 -38.52 -14.71
C ASN A 432 6.35 -38.15 -13.30
N GLN A 433 7.14 -38.33 -12.24
CA GLN A 433 6.71 -38.00 -10.88
C GLN A 433 6.61 -36.49 -10.68
N GLU A 434 7.62 -35.74 -11.12
CA GLU A 434 7.63 -34.28 -11.07
C GLU A 434 6.49 -33.66 -11.91
N ARG A 435 6.16 -34.26 -13.07
CA ARG A 435 5.01 -33.85 -13.89
C ARG A 435 3.67 -34.09 -13.19
N ASN A 436 3.54 -35.21 -12.47
CA ASN A 436 2.32 -35.52 -11.72
C ASN A 436 2.13 -34.60 -10.51
N ALA A 437 3.20 -34.36 -9.73
CA ALA A 437 3.17 -33.42 -8.62
C ALA A 437 2.81 -31.99 -9.08
N TRP A 438 3.29 -31.57 -10.24
CA TRP A 438 2.88 -30.31 -10.86
C TRP A 438 1.40 -30.29 -11.28
N ARG A 439 0.90 -31.37 -11.88
CA ARG A 439 -0.52 -31.48 -12.27
C ARG A 439 -1.44 -31.36 -11.05
N GLU A 440 -1.15 -32.08 -9.98
CA GLU A 440 -1.92 -32.00 -8.73
C GLU A 440 -1.94 -30.56 -8.17
N LYS A 441 -0.80 -29.86 -8.22
CA LYS A 441 -0.69 -28.45 -7.82
C LYS A 441 -1.56 -27.52 -8.69
N ILE A 442 -1.52 -27.68 -10.02
CA ILE A 442 -2.41 -26.94 -10.94
C ILE A 442 -3.87 -27.25 -10.62
N GLU A 443 -4.24 -28.52 -10.48
CA GLU A 443 -5.63 -28.92 -10.26
C GLU A 443 -6.18 -28.34 -8.96
N LYS A 444 -5.37 -28.35 -7.89
CA LYS A 444 -5.69 -27.65 -6.64
C LYS A 444 -5.87 -26.15 -6.85
N THR A 445 -4.94 -25.50 -7.55
CA THR A 445 -5.02 -24.06 -7.88
C THR A 445 -6.31 -23.73 -8.62
N LEU A 446 -6.63 -24.51 -9.66
CA LEU A 446 -7.80 -24.30 -10.50
C LEU A 446 -9.10 -24.54 -9.72
N LYS A 447 -9.10 -25.50 -8.79
CA LYS A 447 -10.23 -25.75 -7.89
C LYS A 447 -10.43 -24.59 -6.91
N ASP A 448 -9.37 -24.10 -6.28
CA ASP A 448 -9.48 -22.96 -5.37
C ASP A 448 -9.90 -21.69 -6.12
N PHE A 449 -9.41 -21.52 -7.35
CA PHE A 449 -9.77 -20.42 -8.23
C PHE A 449 -11.19 -20.53 -8.80
N SER A 450 -11.84 -21.71 -8.78
CA SER A 450 -13.21 -21.88 -9.29
C SER A 450 -14.26 -21.19 -8.41
N GLN A 451 -13.92 -20.86 -7.17
CA GLN A 451 -14.85 -20.27 -6.19
C GLN A 451 -15.54 -18.99 -6.70
N TRP A 452 -14.84 -18.15 -7.48
CA TRP A 452 -15.46 -16.97 -8.08
C TRP A 452 -16.03 -17.23 -9.49
N ILE A 453 -15.54 -18.25 -10.19
CA ILE A 453 -15.96 -18.63 -11.53
C ILE A 453 -17.34 -19.30 -11.51
N ASP A 454 -17.58 -20.22 -10.58
CA ASP A 454 -18.82 -21.02 -10.58
C ASP A 454 -20.09 -20.15 -10.45
N PRO A 455 -20.16 -19.15 -9.53
CA PRO A 455 -21.30 -18.23 -9.46
C PRO A 455 -21.42 -17.36 -10.72
N THR A 456 -20.29 -16.90 -11.27
CA THR A 456 -20.25 -16.10 -12.50
C THR A 456 -20.83 -16.87 -13.67
N PHE A 457 -20.45 -18.14 -13.81
CA PHE A 457 -20.91 -18.98 -14.90
C PHE A 457 -22.39 -19.33 -14.77
N LYS A 458 -22.84 -19.63 -13.56
CA LYS A 458 -24.26 -19.84 -13.29
C LYS A 458 -25.08 -18.62 -13.72
N GLN A 459 -24.61 -17.41 -13.38
CA GLN A 459 -25.24 -16.16 -13.82
C GLN A 459 -25.26 -16.01 -15.35
N LEU A 460 -24.17 -16.35 -16.05
CA LEU A 460 -24.14 -16.36 -17.52
C LEU A 460 -25.22 -17.27 -18.13
N GLN A 461 -25.45 -18.46 -17.53
CA GLN A 461 -26.50 -19.39 -17.97
C GLN A 461 -27.91 -18.83 -17.70
N GLU A 462 -28.14 -18.27 -16.50
CA GLU A 462 -29.41 -17.66 -16.11
C GLU A 462 -29.76 -16.45 -16.99
N MET A 463 -28.76 -15.70 -17.45
CA MET A 463 -28.90 -14.61 -18.43
C MET A 463 -29.10 -15.10 -19.87
N GLY A 464 -29.05 -16.41 -20.12
CA GLY A 464 -29.24 -16.99 -21.46
C GLY A 464 -28.07 -16.78 -22.42
N ILE A 465 -26.86 -16.55 -21.90
CA ILE A 465 -25.66 -16.38 -22.73
C ILE A 465 -25.29 -17.72 -23.39
N ARG A 466 -25.43 -17.77 -24.72
CA ARG A 466 -25.32 -18.99 -25.53
C ARG A 466 -23.92 -19.59 -25.44
N ARG A 467 -23.84 -20.92 -25.41
CA ARG A 467 -22.56 -21.63 -25.63
C ARG A 467 -21.92 -21.20 -26.95
N ASN A 468 -20.60 -21.19 -26.98
CA ASN A 468 -19.72 -20.71 -28.06
C ASN A 468 -19.77 -19.19 -28.30
N SER A 469 -20.48 -18.41 -27.47
CA SER A 469 -20.36 -16.96 -27.49
C SER A 469 -18.96 -16.50 -27.08
N ARG A 470 -18.60 -15.26 -27.43
CA ARG A 470 -17.32 -14.66 -27.04
C ARG A 470 -17.41 -14.13 -25.62
N LEU A 471 -16.61 -14.66 -24.71
CA LEU A 471 -16.41 -14.07 -23.39
C LEU A 471 -15.11 -13.27 -23.37
N ILE A 472 -15.23 -11.98 -23.10
CA ILE A 472 -14.10 -11.08 -23.00
C ILE A 472 -13.83 -10.82 -21.51
N LEU A 473 -12.78 -11.45 -20.99
CA LEU A 473 -12.37 -11.34 -19.60
C LEU A 473 -11.51 -10.08 -19.41
N LEU A 474 -11.97 -9.17 -18.55
CA LEU A 474 -11.20 -8.02 -18.11
C LEU A 474 -10.48 -8.35 -16.80
N THR A 475 -9.37 -9.08 -16.90
CA THR A 475 -8.55 -9.45 -15.74
C THR A 475 -7.76 -8.25 -15.21
N ASP A 476 -7.49 -8.22 -13.91
CA ASP A 476 -6.44 -7.35 -13.36
C ASP A 476 -5.05 -7.97 -13.57
N SER A 477 -4.01 -7.31 -13.06
CA SER A 477 -2.63 -7.78 -13.23
C SER A 477 -2.38 -9.13 -12.55
N ASP A 478 -3.05 -9.40 -11.43
CA ASP A 478 -2.80 -10.59 -10.62
C ASP A 478 -3.58 -11.79 -11.18
N SER A 479 -4.90 -11.65 -11.38
CA SER A 479 -5.74 -12.70 -11.99
C SER A 479 -5.33 -13.06 -13.41
N GLY A 480 -4.71 -12.14 -14.16
CA GLY A 480 -4.20 -12.41 -15.51
C GLY A 480 -3.07 -13.44 -15.58
N PHE A 481 -2.41 -13.76 -14.45
CA PHE A 481 -1.40 -14.82 -14.41
C PHE A 481 -2.00 -16.23 -14.38
N LEU A 482 -3.27 -16.37 -14.03
CA LEU A 482 -3.91 -17.66 -13.82
C LEU A 482 -4.54 -18.18 -15.11
N PRO A 483 -4.53 -19.51 -15.36
CA PRO A 483 -5.12 -20.09 -16.55
C PRO A 483 -6.66 -20.17 -16.42
N ILE A 484 -7.33 -19.02 -16.39
CA ILE A 484 -8.78 -18.91 -16.15
C ILE A 484 -9.58 -19.79 -17.12
N HIS A 485 -9.17 -19.84 -18.38
CA HIS A 485 -9.80 -20.62 -19.44
C HIS A 485 -9.84 -22.14 -19.17
N SER A 486 -8.96 -22.66 -18.30
CA SER A 486 -8.90 -24.09 -17.95
C SER A 486 -9.61 -24.43 -16.64
N VAL A 487 -10.20 -23.44 -15.95
CA VAL A 487 -11.01 -23.70 -14.75
C VAL A 487 -12.18 -24.61 -15.12
N GLN A 488 -12.38 -25.66 -14.32
CA GLN A 488 -13.42 -26.65 -14.54
C GLN A 488 -14.75 -26.13 -14.01
N PHE A 489 -15.79 -26.21 -14.82
CA PHE A 489 -17.18 -25.97 -14.46
C PHE A 489 -18.02 -27.15 -14.94
N GLN A 490 -18.80 -27.77 -14.06
CA GLN A 490 -19.61 -28.97 -14.38
C GLN A 490 -18.79 -30.10 -15.06
N GLY A 491 -17.51 -30.23 -14.71
CA GLY A 491 -16.62 -31.27 -15.26
C GLY A 491 -16.04 -30.97 -16.65
N GLN A 492 -16.21 -29.75 -17.18
CA GLN A 492 -15.56 -29.31 -18.41
C GLN A 492 -14.84 -27.96 -18.22
N PRO A 493 -13.72 -27.69 -18.92
CA PRO A 493 -13.06 -26.39 -18.83
C PRO A 493 -13.93 -25.29 -19.43
N LEU A 494 -13.80 -24.05 -18.94
CA LEU A 494 -14.54 -22.89 -19.48
C LEU A 494 -14.40 -22.73 -21.00
N LEU A 495 -13.23 -23.02 -21.56
CA LEU A 495 -12.98 -22.96 -23.00
C LEU A 495 -13.83 -23.96 -23.82
N ALA A 496 -14.37 -25.02 -23.20
CA ALA A 496 -15.31 -25.93 -23.85
C ALA A 496 -16.71 -25.33 -24.00
N HIS A 497 -17.01 -24.25 -23.27
CA HIS A 497 -18.32 -23.59 -23.29
C HIS A 497 -18.32 -22.28 -24.07
N TYR A 498 -17.20 -21.56 -24.11
CA TYR A 498 -17.12 -20.21 -24.67
C TYR A 498 -15.78 -19.96 -25.37
N SER A 499 -15.77 -19.06 -26.35
CA SER A 499 -14.51 -18.50 -26.87
C SER A 499 -13.98 -17.47 -25.88
N ILE A 500 -12.83 -17.74 -25.26
CA ILE A 500 -12.26 -16.88 -24.21
C ILE A 500 -11.26 -15.91 -24.82
N HIS A 501 -11.49 -14.61 -24.58
CA HIS A 501 -10.62 -13.52 -24.96
C HIS A 501 -10.23 -12.70 -23.73
N PHE A 502 -9.04 -12.11 -23.73
CA PHE A 502 -8.57 -11.26 -22.63
C PHE A 502 -8.38 -9.83 -23.12
N ALA A 503 -8.75 -8.86 -22.30
CA ALA A 503 -8.53 -7.46 -22.60
C ALA A 503 -8.29 -6.63 -21.33
N PRO A 504 -7.56 -5.51 -21.42
CA PRO A 504 -7.21 -4.72 -20.25
C PRO A 504 -8.36 -3.83 -19.75
N SER A 505 -9.32 -3.46 -20.62
CA SER A 505 -10.44 -2.56 -20.31
C SER A 505 -11.48 -2.60 -21.44
N ILE A 506 -12.70 -2.10 -21.20
CA ILE A 506 -13.75 -1.97 -22.22
C ILE A 506 -13.25 -1.05 -23.34
N TYR A 507 -12.63 0.07 -22.98
CA TYR A 507 -12.05 1.00 -23.96
C TYR A 507 -10.97 0.33 -24.82
N GLY A 508 -10.12 -0.52 -24.23
CA GLY A 508 -9.11 -1.26 -24.97
C GLY A 508 -9.70 -2.19 -26.03
N VAL A 509 -10.78 -2.91 -25.69
CA VAL A 509 -11.52 -3.76 -26.65
C VAL A 509 -12.12 -2.92 -27.76
N TYR A 510 -12.80 -1.82 -27.39
CA TYR A 510 -13.42 -0.90 -28.33
C TYR A 510 -12.41 -0.33 -29.33
N LEU A 511 -11.25 0.13 -28.86
CA LEU A 511 -10.19 0.66 -29.72
C LEU A 511 -9.64 -0.40 -30.68
N ALA A 512 -9.36 -1.60 -30.18
CA ALA A 512 -8.87 -2.70 -31.00
C ALA A 512 -9.87 -3.01 -32.13
N HIS A 513 -11.15 -3.11 -31.79
CA HIS A 513 -12.22 -3.38 -32.75
C HIS A 513 -12.42 -2.24 -33.77
N LYS A 514 -12.43 -0.98 -33.31
CA LYS A 514 -12.48 0.21 -34.17
C LYS A 514 -11.34 0.23 -35.18
N ASN A 515 -10.12 -0.09 -34.74
CA ASN A 515 -8.95 -0.13 -35.60
C ASN A 515 -8.99 -1.29 -36.60
N LEU A 516 -9.44 -2.48 -36.17
CA LEU A 516 -9.65 -3.61 -37.07
C LEU A 516 -10.68 -3.29 -38.17
N LYS A 517 -11.81 -2.68 -37.82
CA LYS A 517 -12.80 -2.20 -38.81
C LYS A 517 -12.18 -1.22 -39.81
N LYS A 518 -11.37 -0.25 -39.35
CA LYS A 518 -10.67 0.69 -40.23
C LYS A 518 -9.70 -0.01 -41.19
N ILE A 519 -8.96 -1.02 -40.72
CA ILE A 519 -8.02 -1.79 -41.55
C ILE A 519 -8.77 -2.63 -42.59
N LYS A 520 -9.86 -3.30 -42.18
CA LYS A 520 -10.76 -4.04 -43.09
C LYS A 520 -11.34 -3.14 -44.18
N ASN A 521 -11.86 -1.97 -43.80
CA ASN A 521 -12.42 -1.01 -44.76
C ASN A 521 -11.39 -0.43 -45.74
N LYS A 522 -10.09 -0.52 -45.41
CA LYS A 522 -9.00 -0.11 -46.31
C LYS A 522 -8.45 -1.26 -47.16
N ASN A 523 -9.02 -2.48 -47.09
CA ASN A 523 -8.53 -3.69 -47.77
C ASN A 523 -7.05 -4.02 -47.51
N ILE A 524 -6.53 -3.66 -46.32
CA ILE A 524 -5.10 -3.84 -45.99
C ILE A 524 -4.80 -5.27 -45.50
N LEU A 525 -5.80 -6.06 -45.12
CA LEU A 525 -5.63 -7.46 -44.68
C LEU A 525 -6.39 -8.43 -45.61
N PRO A 526 -5.77 -9.55 -46.04
CA PRO A 526 -6.48 -10.66 -46.68
C PRO A 526 -7.52 -11.25 -45.71
N ASN A 527 -8.64 -11.74 -46.24
CA ASN A 527 -9.81 -12.30 -45.52
C ASN A 527 -9.52 -13.51 -44.59
N GLN A 528 -8.26 -13.85 -44.29
CA GLN A 528 -7.88 -15.08 -43.56
C GLN A 528 -7.57 -14.90 -42.06
N PHE A 529 -7.83 -13.73 -41.46
CA PHE A 529 -7.59 -13.46 -40.04
C PHE A 529 -8.88 -13.34 -39.20
N GLU A 530 -9.90 -14.15 -39.50
CA GLU A 530 -11.14 -14.22 -38.70
C GLU A 530 -11.02 -15.05 -37.42
#